data_AF-A0A8T3R5B7-F1
#
_entry.id   AF-A0A8T3R5B7-F1
#
_cell.length_a   1.000
_cell.length_b   1.000
_cell.length_c   1.000
_cell.angle_alpha   90.00
_cell.angle_beta   90.00
_cell.angle_gamma   90.00
#
_symmetry.space_group_name_H-M   'P 1'
#
loop_
_entity.id
_entity.type
_entity.pdbx_description
1 polymer ?
#
loop_
_entity_poly.entity_id
_entity_poly.type
_entity_poly.pdbx_seq_one_letter_code
_entity_poly.pdbx_strand_id
1 'polypeptide(L)'
;MSSTTDLAPERGQVLVLFAGGFLALLLVAALAFDVGMMLVERRDQQNAADAAALAGARYVLASPTQAEAAARSLALANGFDDADPNEVVKVYIPAIHGRYAGLPGFVEVQIEATRPSIFGGVIGKAAWPVGSFAVATNSQNLTFPFSMLALHPTACKAIAVSGGGVVEAYANIQANSSGADCAGAPIGFSRTGGATVTVNAPDATCRVVGQFQDQGSGSPITCTIAQNSFA
;
A
#
# COMPACT_ATOMS: atom_id res chain seq x y z
N MET A 1 43.49 -60.91 -37.10
CA MET A 1 42.33 -60.45 -36.29
C MET A 1 42.58 -58.97 -35.99
N SER A 2 42.22 -58.08 -36.93
CA SER A 2 42.39 -56.64 -36.78
C SER A 2 41.03 -56.08 -36.35
N SER A 3 40.95 -55.61 -35.11
CA SER A 3 39.78 -54.90 -34.59
C SER A 3 40.03 -53.41 -34.84
N THR A 4 39.36 -52.87 -35.87
CA THR A 4 39.25 -51.42 -36.06
C THR A 4 37.96 -50.98 -35.38
N THR A 5 38.07 -50.47 -34.17
CA THR A 5 37.00 -49.73 -33.51
C THR A 5 36.82 -48.38 -34.21
N ASP A 6 35.79 -48.29 -35.05
CA ASP A 6 35.28 -47.03 -35.60
C ASP A 6 34.67 -46.19 -34.47
N LEU A 7 35.39 -45.18 -34.00
CA LEU A 7 34.84 -44.11 -33.17
C LEU A 7 34.28 -43.03 -34.10
N ALA A 8 32.99 -43.12 -34.41
CA ALA A 8 32.27 -42.10 -35.17
C ALA A 8 32.30 -40.74 -34.43
N PRO A 9 32.23 -39.61 -35.16
CA PRO A 9 32.61 -38.30 -34.64
C PRO A 9 31.49 -37.65 -33.80
N GLU A 10 31.49 -37.86 -32.48
CA GLU A 10 30.55 -37.21 -31.54
C GLU A 10 30.84 -35.70 -31.31
N ARG A 11 31.81 -35.11 -32.01
CA ARG A 11 32.22 -33.71 -31.81
C ARG A 11 31.23 -32.67 -32.35
N GLY A 12 30.31 -33.03 -33.24
CA GLY A 12 29.34 -32.09 -33.82
C GLY A 12 28.07 -31.88 -32.98
N GLN A 13 27.61 -32.92 -32.29
CA GLN A 13 26.33 -32.89 -31.57
C GLN A 13 26.38 -32.04 -30.31
N VAL A 14 27.51 -32.03 -29.61
CA VAL A 14 27.72 -31.21 -28.40
C VAL A 14 27.57 -29.73 -28.72
N LEU A 15 28.08 -29.27 -29.87
CA LEU A 15 27.95 -27.88 -30.28
C LEU A 15 26.48 -27.48 -30.54
N VAL A 16 25.69 -28.37 -31.14
CA VAL A 16 24.26 -28.13 -31.38
C VAL A 16 23.47 -28.08 -30.07
N LEU A 17 23.72 -29.02 -29.16
CA LEU A 17 23.08 -29.04 -27.84
C LEU A 17 23.48 -27.82 -27.00
N PHE A 18 24.75 -27.44 -27.04
CA PHE A 18 25.23 -26.24 -26.35
C PHE A 18 24.61 -24.97 -26.93
N ALA A 19 24.64 -24.79 -28.26
CA ALA A 19 24.07 -23.62 -28.91
C ALA A 19 22.56 -23.51 -28.66
N GLY A 20 21.83 -24.64 -28.75
CA GLY A 20 20.40 -24.69 -28.45
C GLY A 20 20.09 -24.39 -26.98
N GLY A 21 20.84 -24.98 -26.05
CA GLY A 21 20.69 -24.72 -24.61
C GLY A 21 21.03 -23.28 -24.24
N PHE A 22 22.09 -22.72 -24.81
CA PHE A 22 22.47 -21.33 -24.59
C PHE A 22 21.41 -20.35 -25.14
N LEU A 23 20.88 -20.62 -26.34
CA LEU A 23 19.78 -19.84 -26.89
C LEU A 23 18.53 -19.91 -26.00
N ALA A 24 18.19 -21.09 -25.48
CA ALA A 24 17.07 -21.26 -24.57
C ALA A 24 17.27 -20.44 -23.27
N LEU A 25 18.47 -20.44 -22.70
CA LEU A 25 18.80 -19.62 -21.52
C LEU A 25 18.67 -18.12 -21.80
N LEU A 26 19.13 -17.65 -22.97
CA LEU A 26 18.98 -16.25 -23.37
C LEU A 26 17.51 -15.85 -23.53
N LEU A 27 16.66 -16.71 -24.10
CA LEU A 27 15.23 -16.45 -24.22
C LEU A 27 14.54 -16.34 -22.86
N VAL A 28 14.89 -17.22 -21.91
CA VAL A 28 14.36 -17.15 -20.54
C VAL A 28 14.82 -15.88 -19.83
N ALA A 29 16.10 -15.50 -19.98
CA ALA A 29 16.62 -14.26 -19.41
C ALA A 29 15.92 -13.02 -19.98
N ALA A 30 15.72 -12.97 -21.29
CA ALA A 30 14.97 -11.92 -21.99
C ALA A 30 13.55 -11.77 -21.42
N LEU A 31 12.81 -12.87 -21.28
CA LEU A 31 11.46 -12.86 -20.71
C LEU A 31 11.46 -12.38 -19.26
N ALA A 32 12.45 -12.78 -18.46
CA ALA A 32 12.57 -12.34 -17.08
C ALA A 32 12.76 -10.81 -16.97
N PHE A 33 13.51 -10.20 -17.90
CA PHE A 33 13.64 -8.73 -17.97
C PHE A 33 12.32 -8.04 -18.31
N ASP A 34 11.58 -8.53 -19.32
CA ASP A 34 10.27 -7.95 -19.67
C ASP A 34 9.28 -8.00 -18.51
N VAL A 35 9.19 -9.14 -17.82
CA VAL A 35 8.33 -9.29 -16.64
C VAL A 35 8.80 -8.37 -15.50
N GLY A 36 10.11 -8.27 -15.29
CA GLY A 36 10.69 -7.37 -14.29
C GLY A 36 10.29 -5.91 -14.51
N MET A 37 10.40 -5.42 -15.74
CA MET A 37 9.98 -4.06 -16.10
C MET A 37 8.47 -3.85 -15.92
N MET A 38 7.65 -4.83 -16.33
CA MET A 38 6.19 -4.76 -16.13
C MET A 38 5.82 -4.64 -14.64
N LEU A 39 6.53 -5.35 -13.75
CA LEU A 39 6.29 -5.28 -12.31
C LEU A 39 6.70 -3.93 -11.71
N VAL A 40 7.79 -3.33 -12.21
CA VAL A 40 8.20 -1.97 -11.82
C VAL A 40 7.16 -0.95 -12.26
N GLU A 41 6.76 -0.98 -13.53
CA GLU A 41 5.71 -0.11 -14.07
C GLU A 41 4.41 -0.21 -13.24
N ARG A 42 3.99 -1.44 -12.90
CA ARG A 42 2.80 -1.64 -12.08
C ARG A 42 2.91 -1.00 -10.69
N ARG A 43 4.11 -1.04 -10.10
CA ARG A 43 4.36 -0.41 -8.79
C ARG A 43 4.30 1.11 -8.89
N ASP A 44 4.87 1.68 -9.94
CA ASP A 44 4.86 3.13 -10.16
C ASP A 44 3.44 3.63 -10.43
N GLN A 45 2.66 2.90 -11.25
CA GLN A 45 1.24 3.15 -11.47
C GLN A 45 0.45 3.10 -10.15
N GLN A 46 0.66 2.08 -9.31
CA GLN A 46 -0.07 1.96 -8.05
C GLN A 46 0.26 3.14 -7.11
N ASN A 47 1.53 3.51 -6.99
CA ASN A 47 1.95 4.65 -6.16
C ASN A 47 1.28 5.95 -6.66
N ALA A 48 1.25 6.16 -7.98
CA ALA A 48 0.61 7.32 -8.59
C ALA A 48 -0.90 7.31 -8.38
N ALA A 49 -1.57 6.17 -8.54
CA ALA A 49 -3.00 6.02 -8.33
C ALA A 49 -3.37 6.30 -6.87
N ASP A 50 -2.63 5.74 -5.90
CA ASP A 50 -2.84 5.97 -4.46
C ASP A 50 -2.68 7.45 -4.11
N ALA A 51 -1.63 8.10 -4.62
CA ALA A 51 -1.39 9.51 -4.42
C ALA A 51 -2.51 10.36 -5.04
N ALA A 52 -2.87 10.12 -6.30
CA ALA A 52 -3.92 10.82 -7.03
C ALA A 52 -5.29 10.67 -6.34
N ALA A 53 -5.64 9.47 -5.88
CA ALA A 53 -6.87 9.24 -5.13
C ALA A 53 -6.88 10.07 -3.84
N LEU A 54 -5.77 10.13 -3.09
CA LEU A 54 -5.66 10.97 -1.90
C LEU A 54 -5.77 12.47 -2.22
N ALA A 55 -5.22 12.95 -3.34
CA ALA A 55 -5.39 14.33 -3.77
C ALA A 55 -6.84 14.64 -4.11
N GLY A 56 -7.52 13.79 -4.89
CA GLY A 56 -8.93 13.96 -5.20
C GLY A 56 -9.80 13.92 -3.94
N ALA A 57 -9.51 12.99 -3.03
CA ALA A 57 -10.19 12.87 -1.75
C ALA A 57 -10.19 14.19 -0.96
N ARG A 58 -9.10 14.99 -0.97
CA ARG A 58 -9.06 16.28 -0.27
C ARG A 58 -10.18 17.24 -0.66
N TYR A 59 -10.66 17.16 -1.90
CA TYR A 59 -11.68 18.07 -2.44
C TYR A 59 -13.03 17.39 -2.62
N VAL A 60 -13.16 16.07 -2.34
CA VAL A 60 -14.38 15.30 -2.65
C VAL A 60 -15.62 15.82 -1.91
N LEU A 61 -15.45 16.39 -0.72
CA LEU A 61 -16.55 17.02 0.05
C LEU A 61 -16.89 18.43 -0.43
N ALA A 62 -15.92 19.13 -1.03
CA ALA A 62 -16.10 20.51 -1.48
C ALA A 62 -16.70 20.56 -2.89
N SER A 63 -16.12 19.80 -3.81
CA SER A 63 -16.51 19.80 -5.22
C SER A 63 -15.93 18.58 -5.96
N PRO A 64 -16.79 17.74 -6.59
CA PRO A 64 -16.35 16.62 -7.40
C PRO A 64 -15.44 17.03 -8.57
N THR A 65 -15.69 18.19 -9.18
CA THR A 65 -14.86 18.69 -10.29
C THR A 65 -13.47 19.11 -9.84
N GLN A 66 -13.34 19.72 -8.65
CA GLN A 66 -12.04 20.02 -8.06
C GLN A 66 -11.30 18.74 -7.64
N ALA A 67 -12.02 17.75 -7.13
CA ALA A 67 -11.46 16.45 -6.79
C ALA A 67 -10.90 15.73 -8.02
N GLU A 68 -11.63 15.74 -9.13
CA GLU A 68 -11.14 15.20 -10.40
C GLU A 68 -9.90 15.94 -10.90
N ALA A 69 -9.92 17.28 -10.92
CA ALA A 69 -8.77 18.07 -11.36
C ALA A 69 -7.53 17.84 -10.47
N ALA A 70 -7.71 17.76 -9.14
CA ALA A 70 -6.64 17.47 -8.20
C ALA A 70 -6.05 16.06 -8.39
N ALA A 71 -6.90 15.05 -8.61
CA ALA A 71 -6.45 13.70 -8.90
C ALA A 71 -5.64 13.62 -10.20
N ARG A 72 -6.16 14.21 -11.29
CA ARG A 72 -5.47 14.23 -12.61
C ARG A 72 -4.15 14.99 -12.56
N SER A 73 -4.12 16.17 -11.93
CA SER A 73 -2.88 16.95 -11.80
C SER A 73 -1.80 16.21 -10.99
N LEU A 74 -2.19 15.44 -9.97
CA LEU A 74 -1.22 14.65 -9.21
C LEU A 74 -0.78 13.40 -9.96
N ALA A 75 -1.65 12.75 -10.73
CA ALA A 75 -1.26 11.66 -11.63
C ALA A 75 -0.21 12.16 -12.65
N LEU A 76 -0.44 13.33 -13.25
CA LEU A 76 0.49 13.99 -14.16
C LEU A 76 1.84 14.29 -13.48
N ALA A 77 1.82 14.80 -12.25
CA ALA A 77 3.05 15.05 -11.49
C ALA A 77 3.83 13.77 -11.15
N ASN A 78 3.18 12.60 -11.17
CA ASN A 78 3.80 11.28 -11.05
C ASN A 78 4.14 10.63 -12.40
N GLY A 79 4.04 11.38 -13.50
CA GLY A 79 4.42 10.93 -14.83
C GLY A 79 3.35 10.19 -15.61
N PHE A 80 2.07 10.26 -15.19
CA PHE A 80 0.94 9.67 -15.90
C PHE A 80 0.04 10.76 -16.50
N ASP A 81 0.07 10.90 -17.81
CA ASP A 81 -0.63 11.94 -18.56
C ASP A 81 -1.77 11.35 -19.41
N ASP A 82 -3.01 11.73 -19.12
CA ASP A 82 -4.19 11.32 -19.90
C ASP A 82 -4.20 11.91 -21.33
N ALA A 83 -3.27 12.83 -21.64
CA ALA A 83 -3.06 13.32 -23.01
C ALA A 83 -2.19 12.38 -23.87
N ASP A 84 -1.43 11.45 -23.28
CA ASP A 84 -0.69 10.44 -24.03
C ASP A 84 -1.65 9.33 -24.51
N PRO A 85 -1.70 8.99 -25.81
CA PRO A 85 -2.55 7.90 -26.31
C PRO A 85 -2.32 6.52 -25.68
N ASN A 86 -1.15 6.31 -25.06
CA ASN A 86 -0.76 5.05 -24.44
C ASN A 86 -1.03 5.02 -22.93
N GLU A 87 -1.49 6.12 -22.36
CA GLU A 87 -1.79 6.25 -20.95
C GLU A 87 -3.23 6.71 -20.76
N VAL A 88 -3.87 6.21 -19.71
CA VAL A 88 -5.25 6.53 -19.41
C VAL A 88 -5.39 6.73 -17.92
N VAL A 89 -5.80 7.93 -17.52
CA VAL A 89 -6.09 8.30 -16.13
C VAL A 89 -7.58 8.58 -16.01
N LYS A 90 -8.31 7.64 -15.40
CA LYS A 90 -9.75 7.79 -15.16
C LYS A 90 -9.99 8.07 -13.68
N VAL A 91 -10.84 9.06 -13.40
CA VAL A 91 -11.26 9.38 -12.04
C VAL A 91 -12.75 9.14 -11.92
N TYR A 92 -13.17 8.36 -10.93
CA TYR A 92 -14.57 8.03 -10.67
C TYR A 92 -14.98 8.53 -9.29
N ILE A 93 -16.07 9.30 -9.24
CA ILE A 93 -16.68 9.83 -8.03
C ILE A 93 -18.21 9.67 -8.18
N PRO A 94 -18.86 8.71 -7.51
CA PRO A 94 -18.29 7.75 -6.55
C PRO A 94 -17.43 6.66 -7.21
N ALA A 95 -16.64 5.95 -6.40
CA ALA A 95 -15.89 4.76 -6.82
C ALA A 95 -16.82 3.72 -7.47
N ILE A 96 -16.32 2.94 -8.43
CA ILE A 96 -17.08 1.93 -9.18
C ILE A 96 -16.59 0.51 -8.94
N HIS A 97 -15.38 0.34 -8.41
CA HIS A 97 -14.78 -0.96 -8.12
C HIS A 97 -14.49 -1.17 -6.62
N GLY A 98 -14.38 -2.44 -6.23
CA GLY A 98 -13.98 -2.86 -4.88
C GLY A 98 -15.05 -2.67 -3.81
N ARG A 99 -14.62 -2.73 -2.54
CA ARG A 99 -15.52 -2.70 -1.36
C ARG A 99 -16.25 -1.37 -1.15
N TYR A 100 -15.84 -0.32 -1.86
CA TYR A 100 -16.37 1.04 -1.71
C TYR A 100 -17.16 1.51 -2.95
N ALA A 101 -17.42 0.60 -3.89
CA ALA A 101 -18.18 0.91 -5.09
C ALA A 101 -19.57 1.48 -4.74
N GLY A 102 -19.94 2.57 -5.40
CA GLY A 102 -21.22 3.27 -5.24
C GLY A 102 -21.35 4.10 -3.96
N LEU A 103 -20.36 4.11 -3.05
CA LEU A 103 -20.42 4.90 -1.84
C LEU A 103 -20.06 6.37 -2.11
N PRO A 104 -20.86 7.34 -1.65
CA PRO A 104 -20.59 8.75 -1.84
C PRO A 104 -19.34 9.18 -1.06
N GLY A 105 -18.60 10.15 -1.61
CA GLY A 105 -17.38 10.67 -0.98
C GLY A 105 -16.13 9.82 -1.21
N PHE A 106 -16.23 8.69 -1.91
CA PHE A 106 -15.08 7.91 -2.34
C PHE A 106 -14.67 8.31 -3.76
N VAL A 107 -13.38 8.59 -3.93
CA VAL A 107 -12.73 8.87 -5.20
C VAL A 107 -11.91 7.65 -5.58
N GLU A 108 -12.19 7.11 -6.75
CA GLU A 108 -11.35 6.07 -7.36
C GLU A 108 -10.54 6.69 -8.49
N VAL A 109 -9.24 6.39 -8.52
CA VAL A 109 -8.36 6.75 -9.63
C VAL A 109 -7.81 5.48 -10.24
N GLN A 110 -8.01 5.32 -11.53
CA GLN A 110 -7.48 4.23 -12.33
C GLN A 110 -6.42 4.77 -13.28
N ILE A 111 -5.27 4.13 -13.28
CA ILE A 111 -4.16 4.44 -14.18
C ILE A 111 -3.88 3.19 -15.00
N GLU A 112 -3.93 3.31 -16.32
CA GLU A 112 -3.56 2.28 -17.28
C GLU A 112 -2.46 2.83 -18.18
N ALA A 113 -1.43 2.04 -18.45
CA ALA A 113 -0.41 2.39 -19.43
C ALA A 113 -0.05 1.17 -20.28
N THR A 114 0.22 1.41 -21.56
CA THR A 114 0.70 0.38 -22.49
C THR A 114 2.17 0.63 -22.78
N ARG A 115 3.04 -0.28 -22.34
CA ARG A 115 4.50 -0.18 -22.56
C ARG A 115 4.98 -1.18 -23.60
N PRO A 116 5.91 -0.80 -24.49
CA PRO A 116 6.51 -1.73 -25.44
C PRO A 116 7.37 -2.77 -24.70
N SER A 117 7.36 -4.00 -25.20
CA SER A 117 8.24 -5.08 -24.72
C SER A 117 9.59 -4.99 -25.42
N ILE A 118 10.68 -5.24 -24.70
CA ILE A 118 12.03 -5.23 -25.27
C ILE A 118 12.33 -6.57 -25.95
N PHE A 119 11.95 -7.70 -25.35
CA PHE A 119 12.22 -9.03 -25.89
C PHE A 119 10.97 -9.87 -26.19
N GLY A 120 9.79 -9.49 -25.67
CA GLY A 120 8.52 -10.14 -25.92
C GLY A 120 8.08 -10.14 -27.39
N GLY A 121 8.64 -9.23 -28.21
CA GLY A 121 8.47 -9.24 -29.67
C GLY A 121 8.92 -10.55 -30.32
N VAL A 122 9.91 -11.24 -29.74
CA VAL A 122 10.41 -12.54 -30.22
C VAL A 122 9.36 -13.66 -30.07
N ILE A 123 8.43 -13.50 -29.13
CA ILE A 123 7.32 -14.45 -28.87
C ILE A 123 5.95 -13.85 -29.26
N GLY A 124 5.92 -12.77 -30.04
CA GLY A 124 4.70 -12.19 -30.59
C GLY A 124 3.93 -11.24 -29.65
N LYS A 125 4.52 -10.81 -28.52
CA LYS A 125 3.96 -9.80 -27.62
C LYS A 125 4.79 -8.52 -27.64
N ALA A 126 4.39 -7.58 -28.48
CA ALA A 126 5.11 -6.32 -28.69
C ALA A 126 4.83 -5.26 -27.60
N ALA A 127 3.74 -5.40 -26.83
CA ALA A 127 3.39 -4.48 -25.77
C ALA A 127 2.62 -5.18 -24.64
N TRP A 128 2.70 -4.60 -23.45
CA TRP A 128 2.00 -5.08 -22.26
C TRP A 128 1.11 -3.96 -21.70
N PRO A 129 -0.21 -4.16 -21.64
CA PRO A 129 -1.08 -3.28 -20.88
C PRO A 129 -0.88 -3.57 -19.39
N VAL A 130 -0.61 -2.53 -18.61
CA VAL A 130 -0.50 -2.59 -17.16
C VAL A 130 -1.49 -1.58 -16.60
N GLY A 131 -2.23 -1.99 -15.57
CA GLY A 131 -3.20 -1.13 -14.92
C GLY A 131 -3.21 -1.30 -13.41
N SER A 132 -3.55 -0.21 -12.74
CA SER A 132 -3.75 -0.16 -11.30
C SER A 132 -4.92 0.76 -10.98
N PHE A 133 -5.49 0.60 -9.79
CA PHE A 133 -6.48 1.55 -9.29
C PHE A 133 -6.32 1.70 -7.77
N ALA A 134 -6.77 2.84 -7.29
CA ALA A 134 -6.78 3.18 -5.87
C ALA A 134 -8.08 3.88 -5.52
N VAL A 135 -8.53 3.71 -4.27
CA VAL A 135 -9.72 4.37 -3.76
C VAL A 135 -9.39 5.09 -2.47
N ALA A 136 -9.74 6.37 -2.39
CA ALA A 136 -9.58 7.19 -1.20
C ALA A 136 -10.84 8.01 -0.93
N THR A 137 -11.00 8.44 0.32
CA THR A 137 -12.09 9.33 0.73
C THR A 137 -11.55 10.33 1.75
N ASN A 138 -12.11 11.53 1.76
CA ASN A 138 -12.03 12.42 2.90
C ASN A 138 -13.46 12.56 3.38
N SER A 139 -13.86 11.72 4.33
CA SER A 139 -15.18 11.81 4.92
C SER A 139 -15.00 12.13 6.39
N GLN A 140 -15.65 13.20 6.81
CA GLN A 140 -15.80 13.54 8.20
C GLN A 140 -17.00 12.72 8.71
N ASN A 141 -16.82 11.99 9.81
CA ASN A 141 -17.76 11.01 10.38
C ASN A 141 -17.70 9.57 9.81
N LEU A 142 -16.64 9.18 9.09
CA LEU A 142 -16.32 7.77 8.97
C LEU A 142 -15.61 7.32 10.25
N THR A 143 -16.31 6.53 11.08
CA THR A 143 -15.67 5.78 12.15
C THR A 143 -14.80 4.70 11.50
N PHE A 144 -13.54 5.03 11.21
CA PHE A 144 -12.55 4.01 10.91
C PHE A 144 -12.46 3.05 12.11
N PRO A 145 -12.18 1.75 11.91
CA PRO A 145 -12.06 0.82 13.02
C PRO A 145 -10.94 1.24 14.00
N PHE A 146 -9.97 2.05 13.56
CA PHE A 146 -8.89 2.60 14.37
C PHE A 146 -8.31 3.90 13.77
N SER A 147 -7.94 4.87 14.62
CA SER A 147 -7.17 6.09 14.29
C SER A 147 -5.69 5.94 14.64
N MET A 148 -5.38 5.16 15.67
CA MET A 148 -4.04 4.80 16.09
C MET A 148 -4.02 3.31 16.43
N LEU A 149 -3.06 2.58 15.87
CA LEU A 149 -2.92 1.14 16.04
C LEU A 149 -1.46 0.80 16.33
N ALA A 150 -1.20 0.22 17.50
CA ALA A 150 0.09 -0.35 17.86
C ALA A 150 -0.03 -1.87 17.98
N LEU A 151 0.71 -2.60 17.16
CA LEU A 151 0.56 -4.06 17.00
C LEU A 151 1.55 -4.89 17.83
N HIS A 152 2.57 -4.28 18.42
CA HIS A 152 3.60 -5.01 19.16
C HIS A 152 3.02 -5.66 20.42
N PRO A 153 3.18 -6.99 20.64
CA PRO A 153 2.48 -7.72 21.68
C PRO A 153 3.00 -7.49 23.11
N THR A 154 4.28 -7.13 23.27
CA THR A 154 4.92 -6.99 24.61
C THR A 154 5.55 -5.63 24.89
N ALA A 155 5.60 -4.72 23.90
CA ALA A 155 6.44 -3.52 23.96
C ALA A 155 6.02 -2.59 25.10
N CYS A 156 6.99 -2.11 25.88
CA CYS A 156 6.67 -1.17 26.93
C CYS A 156 6.09 0.13 26.34
N LYS A 157 4.88 0.51 26.77
CA LYS A 157 4.16 1.70 26.29
C LYS A 157 4.12 1.79 24.75
N ALA A 158 3.61 0.74 24.10
CA ALA A 158 3.52 0.66 22.65
C ALA A 158 2.80 1.86 21.99
N ILE A 159 1.88 2.49 22.73
CA ILE A 159 1.48 3.88 22.49
C ILE A 159 1.97 4.71 23.67
N ALA A 160 2.84 5.69 23.42
CA ALA A 160 3.38 6.59 24.43
C ALA A 160 3.16 8.04 24.01
N VAL A 161 2.26 8.74 24.70
CA VAL A 161 2.03 10.17 24.55
C VAL A 161 2.54 10.86 25.81
N SER A 162 3.57 11.70 25.68
CA SER A 162 4.20 12.38 26.82
C SER A 162 4.61 13.81 26.46
N GLY A 163 4.99 14.60 27.46
CA GLY A 163 5.33 16.02 27.28
C GLY A 163 4.09 16.91 27.28
N GLY A 164 3.94 17.80 26.30
CA GLY A 164 2.80 18.73 26.17
C GLY A 164 2.07 18.64 24.82
N GLY A 165 2.29 17.57 24.06
CA GLY A 165 1.70 17.40 22.73
C GLY A 165 0.19 17.20 22.77
N VAL A 166 -0.50 17.63 21.72
CA VAL A 166 -1.94 17.41 21.51
C VAL A 166 -2.12 16.38 20.40
N VAL A 167 -2.93 15.35 20.67
CA VAL A 167 -3.33 14.33 19.70
C VAL A 167 -4.83 14.41 19.52
N GLU A 168 -5.27 14.62 18.28
CA GLU A 168 -6.68 14.57 17.91
C GLU A 168 -6.94 13.30 17.08
N ALA A 169 -7.77 12.43 17.61
CA ALA A 169 -8.14 11.16 17.02
C ALA A 169 -9.64 11.15 16.64
N TYR A 170 -9.97 10.53 15.51
CA TYR A 170 -11.35 10.49 14.98
C TYR A 170 -11.91 9.06 14.86
N ALA A 171 -11.28 8.09 15.53
CA ALA A 171 -11.64 6.67 15.54
C ALA A 171 -11.01 5.96 16.75
N ASN A 172 -11.27 4.65 16.95
CA ASN A 172 -10.74 3.87 18.07
C ASN A 172 -9.21 3.96 18.17
N ILE A 173 -8.66 3.84 19.38
CA ILE A 173 -7.22 3.71 19.60
C ILE A 173 -6.97 2.29 20.11
N GLN A 174 -6.01 1.58 19.53
CA GLN A 174 -5.79 0.17 19.88
C GLN A 174 -4.30 -0.15 20.06
N ALA A 175 -3.97 -0.74 21.22
CA ALA A 175 -2.62 -1.14 21.58
C ALA A 175 -2.55 -2.63 21.98
N ASN A 176 -1.86 -3.43 21.16
CA ASN A 176 -1.70 -4.89 21.34
C ASN A 176 -0.74 -5.24 22.46
N SER A 177 -0.07 -4.24 23.00
CA SER A 177 0.93 -4.49 23.98
C SER A 177 0.33 -4.81 25.33
N SER A 178 0.71 -5.98 25.83
CA SER A 178 0.61 -6.37 27.24
C SER A 178 1.51 -5.55 28.16
N GLY A 179 2.50 -4.82 27.62
CA GLY A 179 3.48 -4.04 28.39
C GLY A 179 4.48 -4.90 29.17
N ALA A 180 4.61 -6.19 28.83
CA ALA A 180 5.50 -7.13 29.53
C ALA A 180 6.98 -6.70 29.51
N ASP A 181 7.41 -5.93 28.50
CA ASP A 181 8.78 -5.43 28.39
C ASP A 181 9.03 -4.20 29.30
N CYS A 182 8.03 -3.73 30.06
CA CYS A 182 8.23 -2.65 31.02
C CYS A 182 8.95 -3.16 32.28
N ALA A 183 9.95 -2.42 32.76
CA ALA A 183 10.63 -2.67 34.03
C ALA A 183 9.76 -2.40 35.29
N GLY A 184 8.44 -2.25 35.13
CA GLY A 184 7.50 -1.83 36.17
C GLY A 184 6.08 -2.27 35.84
N ALA A 185 5.09 -1.40 36.08
CA ALA A 185 3.71 -1.70 35.71
C ALA A 185 3.60 -2.06 34.21
N PRO A 186 2.88 -3.14 33.85
CA PRO A 186 2.83 -3.64 32.48
C PRO A 186 1.92 -2.75 31.63
N ILE A 187 2.47 -1.61 31.17
CA ILE A 187 1.70 -0.56 30.49
C ILE A 187 1.78 -0.74 28.97
N GLY A 188 0.62 -0.91 28.32
CA GLY A 188 0.51 -1.01 26.87
C GLY A 188 0.26 0.33 26.18
N PHE A 189 -0.45 1.24 26.86
CA PHE A 189 -0.74 2.60 26.41
C PHE A 189 -0.57 3.57 27.58
N SER A 190 0.30 4.56 27.41
CA SER A 190 0.61 5.59 28.39
C SER A 190 0.33 7.00 27.83
N ARG A 191 -0.47 7.79 28.55
CA ARG A 191 -0.50 9.26 28.49
C ARG A 191 0.09 9.81 29.79
N THR A 192 1.10 10.66 29.68
CA THR A 192 1.78 11.30 30.82
C THR A 192 2.11 12.78 30.54
N GLY A 193 2.37 13.56 31.59
CA GLY A 193 2.73 14.97 31.46
C GLY A 193 1.54 15.89 31.17
N GLY A 194 1.78 16.99 30.44
CA GLY A 194 0.76 17.94 29.99
C GLY A 194 0.08 17.56 28.68
N ALA A 195 0.34 16.37 28.13
CA ALA A 195 -0.17 15.98 26.83
C ALA A 195 -1.68 15.71 26.85
N THR A 196 -2.40 16.01 25.78
CA THR A 196 -3.85 15.81 25.67
C THR A 196 -4.14 14.89 24.50
N VAL A 197 -5.01 13.89 24.71
CA VAL A 197 -5.48 13.00 23.64
C VAL A 197 -7.00 13.12 23.56
N THR A 198 -7.48 13.83 22.55
CA THR A 198 -8.91 14.02 22.30
C THR A 198 -9.36 13.05 21.23
N VAL A 199 -10.27 12.16 21.58
CA VAL A 199 -10.97 11.28 20.64
C VAL A 199 -12.35 11.87 20.35
N ASN A 200 -12.54 12.34 19.11
CA ASN A 200 -13.71 13.07 18.66
C ASN A 200 -14.85 12.17 18.17
N ALA A 201 -14.59 10.87 17.98
CA ALA A 201 -15.62 9.92 17.59
C ALA A 201 -16.48 9.50 18.81
N PRO A 202 -17.82 9.68 18.77
CA PRO A 202 -18.69 9.53 19.94
C PRO A 202 -18.72 8.11 20.51
N ASP A 203 -18.52 7.08 19.67
CA ASP A 203 -18.52 5.67 20.06
C ASP A 203 -17.09 5.07 20.10
N ALA A 204 -16.06 5.92 20.13
CA ALA A 204 -14.70 5.42 20.07
C ALA A 204 -14.26 4.77 21.39
N THR A 205 -13.61 3.62 21.23
CA THR A 205 -12.99 2.86 22.31
C THR A 205 -11.48 2.97 22.26
N CYS A 206 -10.85 3.09 23.42
CA CYS A 206 -9.42 2.91 23.59
C CYS A 206 -9.16 1.53 24.17
N ARG A 207 -8.64 0.64 23.33
CA ARG A 207 -8.37 -0.76 23.68
C ARG A 207 -6.89 -0.96 23.95
N VAL A 208 -6.59 -1.64 25.06
CA VAL A 208 -5.23 -2.04 25.40
C VAL A 208 -5.23 -3.43 26.03
N VAL A 209 -4.25 -4.27 25.68
CA VAL A 209 -4.05 -5.59 26.30
C VAL A 209 -3.47 -5.44 27.70
N GLY A 210 -2.41 -4.63 27.82
CA GLY A 210 -1.79 -4.29 29.09
C GLY A 210 -2.57 -3.23 29.86
N GLN A 211 -1.91 -2.61 30.83
CA GLN A 211 -2.49 -1.51 31.59
C GLN A 211 -2.57 -0.24 30.74
N PHE A 212 -3.65 0.51 30.97
CA PHE A 212 -3.83 1.86 30.48
C PHE A 212 -3.34 2.83 31.55
N GLN A 213 -2.35 3.65 31.24
CA GLN A 213 -1.87 4.69 32.14
C GLN A 213 -2.32 6.04 31.61
N ASP A 214 -3.22 6.70 32.35
CA ASP A 214 -3.64 8.07 32.09
C ASP A 214 -3.31 8.94 33.30
N GLN A 215 -2.19 9.66 33.23
CA GLN A 215 -1.66 10.48 34.32
C GLN A 215 -1.12 11.82 33.80
N GLY A 216 -0.98 12.80 34.70
CA GLY A 216 -0.38 14.10 34.39
C GLY A 216 -1.36 15.26 34.47
N SER A 217 -0.91 16.43 34.01
CA SER A 217 -1.64 17.71 34.13
C SER A 217 -2.46 18.08 32.89
N GLY A 218 -2.31 17.35 31.77
CA GLY A 218 -3.14 17.55 30.59
C GLY A 218 -4.55 16.95 30.76
N SER A 219 -5.47 17.27 29.86
CA SER A 219 -6.84 16.73 29.90
C SER A 219 -6.85 15.20 29.72
N PRO A 220 -7.67 14.47 30.50
CA PRO A 220 -7.77 13.01 30.39
C PRO A 220 -8.31 12.59 29.02
N ILE A 221 -8.04 11.34 28.66
CA ILE A 221 -8.44 10.81 27.35
C ILE A 221 -9.97 10.69 27.28
N THR A 222 -10.58 11.09 26.16
CA THR A 222 -12.05 11.19 26.02
C THR A 222 -12.75 9.91 25.52
N CYS A 223 -12.02 8.87 25.15
CA CYS A 223 -12.59 7.60 24.67
C CYS A 223 -12.98 6.65 25.82
N THR A 224 -13.86 5.69 25.54
CA THR A 224 -14.18 4.62 26.50
C THR A 224 -13.02 3.63 26.59
N ILE A 225 -12.45 3.43 27.77
CA ILE A 225 -11.35 2.47 27.98
C ILE A 225 -11.92 1.05 28.05
N ALA A 226 -11.39 0.14 27.24
CA ALA A 226 -11.74 -1.28 27.27
C ALA A 226 -10.47 -2.14 27.39
N GLN A 227 -10.44 -3.03 28.38
CA GLN A 227 -9.34 -3.97 28.59
C GLN A 227 -9.63 -5.32 27.92
N ASN A 228 -8.57 -6.02 27.50
CA ASN A 228 -8.60 -7.44 27.09
C ASN A 228 -9.34 -7.78 25.78
N SER A 229 -9.33 -6.92 24.76
CA SER A 229 -9.98 -7.22 23.48
C SER A 229 -9.07 -6.93 22.28
N PHE A 230 -8.27 -7.93 21.92
CA PHE A 230 -7.76 -8.11 20.56
C PHE A 230 -8.59 -9.20 19.90
N ALA A 231 -9.77 -8.81 19.42
CA ALA A 231 -10.58 -9.58 18.49
C ALA A 231 -11.03 -8.63 17.39
#